data_AF-A0A4Q4MA82-F1
#
_entry.id   AF-A0A4Q4MA82-F1
#
_cell.length_a   1.000
_cell.length_b   1.000
_cell.length_c   1.000
_cell.angle_alpha   90.00
_cell.angle_beta   90.00
_cell.angle_gamma   90.00
#
_symmetry.space_group_name_H-M   'P 1'
#
loop_
_entity.id
_entity.type
_entity.pdbx_description
1 polymer ?
#
loop_
_entity_poly.entity_id
_entity_poly.type
_entity_poly.pdbx_seq_one_letter_code
_entity_poly.pdbx_strand_id
1 'polypeptide(L)'
;MFRQSFNYPSARERTTINDLPDELLLNIGAHFTNLNRNRDLRNLALTSKKWKPIAQEWLLIEPRFNLTFIDGYMWEMGHRSHLLSRVKKLEIWSRSEGRTSKTRHFNRIGVYVYLTDVIYNPTPAPDRITQQAEFMETCKTMIQQYAANKRHAKDWINSIKTDVVPALFGILLCVLPNLRELNVSDAWLMDFPFFANTRSPSAIANPPHPWLWRHSFLSGALIATLPHLTVLEVPSDMTALVWEHNVITLFDFRRFETLKEVTLTMRAIEGHTIARQGTPNANPREIFPRTLEILRISEATHITANFLNDLCLAKKASCFPNLKRVEAYHIEYLENTRARADLARCLDPIDDVRAMFRDAEVAVYLYFPPWTMKTWESESGTPWRMKSEPDRLLRGEYTCYRKAMGPFGVHQESMDRIEIEWDAEGDAVML
;
A
#
# COMPACT_ATOMS: atom_id res chain seq x y z
N MET A 1 10.43 -36.38 71.65
CA MET A 1 10.80 -35.58 70.47
C MET A 1 9.87 -35.94 69.33
N PHE A 2 8.84 -35.13 69.09
CA PHE A 2 7.87 -35.34 68.01
C PHE A 2 8.40 -34.70 66.71
N ARG A 3 8.60 -35.52 65.67
CA ARG A 3 8.78 -35.02 64.29
C ARG A 3 7.40 -34.82 63.68
N GLN A 4 6.99 -33.57 63.51
CA GLN A 4 5.86 -33.23 62.64
C GLN A 4 6.27 -33.43 61.18
N SER A 5 5.61 -34.35 60.51
CA SER A 5 5.60 -34.49 59.06
C SER A 5 4.74 -33.38 58.46
N PHE A 6 5.38 -32.42 57.79
CA PHE A 6 4.69 -31.43 56.97
C PHE A 6 4.14 -32.12 55.72
N ASN A 7 2.82 -32.35 55.69
CA ASN A 7 2.10 -32.63 54.46
C ASN A 7 2.08 -31.36 53.61
N TYR A 8 2.88 -31.32 52.54
CA TYR A 8 2.72 -30.33 51.48
C TYR A 8 1.39 -30.62 50.76
N PRO A 9 0.54 -29.61 50.50
CA PRO A 9 -0.64 -29.79 49.66
C PRO A 9 -0.20 -30.26 48.29
N SER A 10 -0.92 -31.23 47.71
CA SER A 10 -0.71 -31.72 46.34
C SER A 10 -0.50 -30.54 45.40
N ALA A 11 0.58 -30.56 44.63
CA ALA A 11 0.87 -29.56 43.61
C ALA A 11 -0.40 -29.32 42.78
N ARG A 12 -1.00 -28.13 42.91
CA ARG A 12 -2.04 -27.68 41.98
C ARG A 12 -1.49 -27.87 40.58
N GLU A 13 -2.13 -28.71 39.77
CA GLU A 13 -1.81 -28.84 38.35
C GLU A 13 -1.76 -27.43 37.77
N ARG A 14 -0.55 -27.00 37.39
CA ARG A 14 -0.37 -25.69 36.75
C ARG A 14 -0.87 -25.86 35.33
N THR A 15 -2.05 -25.32 35.05
CA THR A 15 -2.50 -25.13 33.67
C THR A 15 -1.43 -24.33 32.92
N THR A 16 -0.92 -24.95 31.88
CA THR A 16 0.02 -24.37 30.93
C THR A 16 -0.74 -23.88 29.70
N ILE A 17 -0.07 -23.07 28.88
CA ILE A 17 -0.64 -22.61 27.60
C ILE A 17 -1.01 -23.77 26.66
N ASN A 18 -0.40 -24.95 26.85
CA ASN A 18 -0.70 -26.14 26.04
C ASN A 18 -2.05 -26.79 26.40
N ASP A 19 -2.61 -26.44 27.56
CA ASP A 19 -3.89 -26.96 28.05
C ASP A 19 -5.09 -26.13 27.54
N LEU A 20 -4.85 -25.00 26.88
CA LEU A 20 -5.90 -24.17 26.28
C LEU A 20 -6.50 -24.82 25.02
N PRO A 21 -7.82 -24.76 24.80
CA PRO A 21 -8.44 -25.17 23.53
C PRO A 21 -7.91 -24.42 22.31
N ASP A 22 -7.94 -25.04 21.14
CA ASP A 22 -7.40 -24.47 19.90
C ASP A 22 -8.13 -23.17 19.51
N GLU A 23 -9.41 -23.05 19.86
CA GLU A 23 -10.20 -21.83 19.65
C GLU A 23 -9.66 -20.65 20.46
N LEU A 24 -9.23 -20.89 21.71
CA LEU A 24 -8.61 -19.83 22.53
C LEU A 24 -7.24 -19.45 22.00
N LEU A 25 -6.47 -20.42 21.50
CA LEU A 25 -5.17 -20.15 20.89
C LEU A 25 -5.32 -19.38 19.57
N LEU A 26 -6.33 -19.69 18.76
CA LEU A 26 -6.68 -18.90 17.58
C LEU A 26 -7.08 -17.47 17.97
N ASN A 27 -7.87 -17.28 19.03
CA ASN A 27 -8.23 -15.95 19.53
C ASN A 27 -7.00 -15.16 20.00
N ILE A 28 -6.07 -15.80 20.71
CA ILE A 28 -4.79 -15.18 21.09
C ILE A 28 -4.00 -14.79 19.83
N GLY A 29 -3.98 -15.65 18.82
CA GLY A 29 -3.38 -15.37 17.51
C GLY A 29 -3.96 -14.11 16.83
N ALA A 30 -5.26 -13.87 16.99
CA ALA A 30 -5.95 -12.70 16.41
C ALA A 30 -5.45 -11.36 16.98
N HIS A 31 -4.84 -11.36 18.17
CA HIS A 31 -4.33 -10.15 18.80
C HIS A 31 -2.98 -9.70 18.20
N PHE A 32 -2.32 -10.51 17.37
CA PHE A 32 -1.10 -10.10 16.65
C PHE A 32 -1.46 -9.28 15.40
N THR A 33 -1.85 -8.03 15.60
CA THR A 33 -2.24 -7.10 14.51
C THR A 33 -1.12 -6.15 14.08
N ASN A 34 -0.03 -6.10 14.85
CA ASN A 34 1.11 -5.20 14.62
C ASN A 34 1.90 -5.54 13.33
N LEU A 35 2.81 -4.65 12.91
CA LEU A 35 3.68 -4.85 11.75
C LEU A 35 4.69 -6.01 11.94
N ASN A 36 5.00 -6.40 13.17
CA ASN A 36 5.85 -7.54 13.50
C ASN A 36 5.11 -8.88 13.58
N ARG A 37 3.80 -8.94 13.30
CA ARG A 37 2.96 -10.12 13.54
C ARG A 37 3.54 -11.41 12.98
N ASN A 38 4.16 -11.39 11.80
CA ASN A 38 4.79 -12.58 11.24
C ASN A 38 5.96 -13.10 12.07
N ARG A 39 6.77 -12.20 12.62
CA ARG A 39 7.89 -12.56 13.49
C ARG A 39 7.37 -13.08 14.82
N ASP A 40 6.36 -12.42 15.38
CA ASP A 40 5.75 -12.81 16.66
C ASP A 40 5.10 -14.19 16.56
N LEU A 41 4.29 -14.42 15.52
CA LEU A 41 3.67 -15.72 15.20
C LEU A 41 4.74 -16.79 14.90
N ARG A 42 5.82 -16.45 14.20
CA ARG A 42 6.93 -17.38 13.97
C ARG A 42 7.62 -17.76 15.28
N ASN A 43 7.91 -16.80 16.15
CA ASN A 43 8.51 -17.06 17.46
C ASN A 43 7.60 -17.96 18.28
N LEU A 44 6.30 -17.67 18.29
CA LEU A 44 5.29 -18.47 18.98
C LEU A 44 5.26 -19.92 18.46
N ALA A 45 5.28 -20.10 17.13
CA ALA A 45 5.35 -21.41 16.48
C ALA A 45 6.61 -22.22 16.85
N LEU A 46 7.72 -21.55 17.19
CA LEU A 46 8.97 -22.19 17.63
C LEU A 46 8.92 -22.60 19.10
N THR A 47 8.14 -21.90 19.94
CA THR A 47 8.08 -22.15 21.39
C THR A 47 7.19 -23.33 21.78
N SER A 48 6.20 -23.71 20.97
CA SER A 48 5.30 -24.84 21.27
C SER A 48 4.84 -25.56 20.02
N LYS A 49 4.84 -26.90 20.08
CA LYS A 49 4.32 -27.77 19.01
C LYS A 49 2.84 -27.53 18.75
N LYS A 50 2.06 -27.19 19.78
CA LYS A 50 0.63 -26.89 19.65
C LYS A 50 0.39 -25.58 18.92
N TRP A 51 1.23 -24.58 19.17
CA TRP A 51 1.15 -23.27 18.52
C TRP A 51 1.53 -23.27 17.05
N LYS A 52 2.34 -24.23 16.60
CA LYS A 52 2.80 -24.31 15.22
C LYS A 52 1.66 -24.30 14.18
N PRO A 53 0.68 -25.23 14.21
CA PRO A 53 -0.42 -25.22 13.24
C PRO A 53 -1.27 -23.95 13.31
N ILE A 54 -1.53 -23.44 14.51
CA ILE A 54 -2.31 -22.21 14.73
C ILE A 54 -1.63 -20.97 14.14
N ALA A 55 -0.32 -20.83 14.40
CA ALA A 55 0.46 -19.73 13.83
C ALA A 55 0.56 -19.83 12.30
N GLN A 56 0.72 -21.05 11.75
CA GLN A 56 0.72 -21.27 10.31
C GLN A 56 -0.62 -20.90 9.68
N GLU A 57 -1.73 -21.26 10.31
CA GLU A 57 -3.06 -20.89 9.86
C GLU A 57 -3.25 -19.36 9.87
N TRP A 58 -2.84 -18.67 10.93
CA TRP A 58 -2.90 -17.20 10.99
C TRP A 58 -2.07 -16.51 9.92
N LEU A 59 -0.85 -17.00 9.66
CA LEU A 59 0.01 -16.48 8.59
C LEU A 59 -0.61 -16.62 7.19
N LEU A 60 -1.53 -17.57 7.02
CA LEU A 60 -2.25 -17.81 5.77
C LEU A 60 -3.56 -17.03 5.67
N ILE A 61 -4.23 -16.73 6.78
CA ILE A 61 -5.50 -16.00 6.80
C ILE A 61 -5.31 -14.47 6.79
N GLU A 62 -4.26 -13.98 7.45
CA GLU A 62 -3.87 -12.56 7.51
C GLU A 62 -2.50 -12.32 6.86
N PRO A 63 -2.32 -12.70 5.58
CA PRO A 63 -1.03 -12.76 4.93
C PRO A 63 -0.34 -11.40 4.88
N ARG A 64 0.94 -11.42 5.26
CA ARG A 64 1.90 -10.33 5.06
C ARG A 64 3.17 -10.90 4.44
N PHE A 65 3.52 -10.58 3.21
CA PHE A 65 4.73 -11.14 2.61
C PHE A 65 5.36 -10.24 1.54
N ASN A 66 6.64 -10.49 1.26
CA ASN A 66 7.28 -9.89 0.09
C ASN A 66 6.77 -10.58 -1.16
N LEU A 67 6.29 -9.81 -2.13
CA LEU A 67 5.73 -10.34 -3.37
C LEU A 67 6.64 -11.34 -4.10
N THR A 68 7.97 -11.26 -3.95
CA THR A 68 8.91 -12.24 -4.54
C THR A 68 8.70 -13.67 -4.03
N PHE A 69 8.02 -13.87 -2.89
CA PHE A 69 7.69 -15.17 -2.31
C PHE A 69 6.23 -15.59 -2.54
N ILE A 70 5.53 -14.94 -3.48
CA ILE A 70 4.12 -15.25 -3.77
C ILE A 70 3.90 -16.72 -4.14
N ASP A 71 4.89 -17.36 -4.75
CA ASP A 71 4.83 -18.78 -5.10
C ASP A 71 4.74 -19.69 -3.88
N GLY A 72 5.58 -19.44 -2.87
CA GLY A 72 5.55 -20.20 -1.61
C GLY A 72 4.22 -20.02 -0.89
N TYR A 73 3.66 -18.81 -0.89
CA TYR A 73 2.34 -18.56 -0.32
C TYR A 73 1.23 -19.30 -1.07
N MET A 74 1.21 -19.19 -2.41
CA MET A 74 0.21 -19.87 -3.26
C MET A 74 0.28 -21.39 -3.13
N TRP A 75 1.49 -21.95 -3.00
CA TRP A 75 1.70 -23.38 -2.75
C TRP A 75 1.09 -23.83 -1.43
N GLU A 76 1.38 -23.12 -0.32
CA GLU A 76 0.83 -23.44 1.00
C GLU A 76 -0.70 -23.28 1.05
N MET A 77 -1.24 -22.29 0.34
CA MET A 77 -2.69 -22.11 0.20
C MET A 77 -3.35 -23.21 -0.63
N GLY A 78 -2.67 -23.73 -1.67
CA GLY A 78 -3.15 -24.87 -2.45
C GLY A 78 -3.39 -26.12 -1.59
N HIS A 79 -2.49 -26.37 -0.62
CA HIS A 79 -2.62 -27.48 0.34
C HIS A 79 -3.71 -27.25 1.40
N ARG A 80 -4.13 -26.00 1.59
CA ARG A 80 -5.11 -25.59 2.61
C ARG A 80 -6.21 -24.73 1.99
N SER A 81 -6.77 -25.18 0.87
CA SER A 81 -7.75 -24.43 0.06
C SER A 81 -8.98 -23.99 0.86
N HIS A 82 -9.36 -24.73 1.90
CA HIS A 82 -10.44 -24.36 2.82
C HIS A 82 -10.20 -23.02 3.56
N LEU A 83 -8.96 -22.54 3.63
CA LEU A 83 -8.61 -21.25 4.23
C LEU A 83 -8.82 -20.05 3.29
N LEU A 84 -8.93 -20.28 1.97
CA LEU A 84 -9.07 -19.19 0.98
C LEU A 84 -10.26 -18.27 1.27
N SER A 85 -11.38 -18.85 1.72
CA SER A 85 -12.59 -18.10 2.08
C SER A 85 -12.44 -17.28 3.37
N ARG A 86 -11.41 -17.53 4.18
CA ARG A 86 -11.17 -16.83 5.44
C ARG A 86 -10.28 -15.60 5.26
N VAL A 87 -9.53 -15.51 4.16
CA VAL A 87 -8.67 -14.36 3.85
C VAL A 87 -9.55 -13.16 3.48
N LYS A 88 -9.54 -12.14 4.35
CA LYS A 88 -10.26 -10.87 4.14
C LYS A 88 -9.32 -9.72 3.82
N LYS A 89 -8.04 -9.87 4.18
CA LYS A 89 -7.02 -8.84 4.08
C LYS A 89 -5.77 -9.44 3.47
N LEU A 90 -5.16 -8.70 2.55
CA LEU A 90 -3.91 -9.08 1.92
C LEU A 90 -2.93 -7.92 2.04
N GLU A 91 -1.82 -8.15 2.71
CA GLU A 91 -0.74 -7.17 2.86
C GLU A 91 0.50 -7.66 2.09
N ILE A 92 0.91 -6.88 1.10
CA ILE A 92 2.08 -7.22 0.27
C ILE A 92 3.01 -6.03 0.23
N TRP A 93 4.29 -6.31 0.36
CA TRP A 93 5.35 -5.34 0.15
C TRP A 93 6.30 -5.81 -0.94
N SER A 94 6.98 -4.87 -1.60
CA SER A 94 8.00 -5.16 -2.60
C SER A 94 8.96 -3.99 -2.74
N ARG A 95 10.14 -4.23 -3.31
CA ARG A 95 11.17 -3.21 -3.53
C ARG A 95 11.57 -3.19 -5.00
N SER A 96 11.85 -2.00 -5.52
CA SER A 96 12.43 -1.79 -6.87
C SER A 96 13.88 -2.25 -6.98
N GLU A 97 14.57 -2.50 -5.85
CA GLU A 97 15.98 -2.90 -5.80
C GLU A 97 16.26 -4.16 -6.62
N GLY A 98 17.23 -4.09 -7.52
CA GLY A 98 17.59 -5.17 -8.45
C GLY A 98 16.61 -5.38 -9.61
N ARG A 99 15.46 -4.71 -9.63
CA ARG A 99 14.40 -4.91 -10.63
C ARG A 99 14.28 -3.80 -11.67
N THR A 100 15.02 -2.71 -11.48
CA THR A 100 15.20 -1.66 -12.49
C THR A 100 16.66 -1.55 -12.88
N SER A 101 16.94 -1.44 -14.18
CA SER A 101 18.17 -0.79 -14.64
C SER A 101 17.82 0.61 -15.15
N LYS A 102 18.57 1.61 -14.69
CA LYS A 102 18.49 2.98 -15.21
C LYS A 102 19.57 3.14 -16.25
N THR A 103 19.23 3.19 -17.53
CA THR A 103 20.17 3.65 -18.55
C THR A 103 20.21 5.17 -18.50
N ARG A 104 21.41 5.73 -18.26
CA ARG A 104 21.64 7.17 -18.43
C ARG A 104 21.92 7.41 -19.90
N HIS A 105 20.96 7.99 -20.62
CA HIS A 105 21.22 8.54 -21.95
C HIS A 105 21.76 9.96 -21.80
N PHE A 106 22.98 10.17 -22.26
CA PHE A 106 23.54 11.50 -22.43
C PHE A 106 23.14 12.01 -23.81
N ASN A 107 22.41 13.12 -23.88
CA ASN A 107 22.25 13.81 -25.16
C ASN A 107 23.62 14.40 -25.57
N ARG A 108 23.94 14.41 -26.87
CA ARG A 108 25.23 14.84 -27.46
C ARG A 108 25.68 16.26 -27.09
N ILE A 109 24.81 17.06 -26.50
CA ILE A 109 25.05 18.47 -26.14
C ILE A 109 25.32 18.64 -24.62
N GLY A 110 25.21 17.58 -23.80
CA GLY A 110 25.58 17.64 -22.38
C GLY A 110 24.65 18.46 -21.46
N VAL A 111 23.50 18.95 -21.96
CA VAL A 111 22.63 19.88 -21.20
C VAL A 111 21.43 19.19 -20.53
N TYR A 112 21.01 17.99 -20.95
CA TYR A 112 19.88 17.29 -20.33
C TYR A 112 20.12 15.77 -20.22
N VAL A 113 20.04 15.24 -19.00
CA VAL A 113 19.95 13.79 -18.72
C VAL A 113 18.45 13.46 -18.61
N TYR A 114 17.86 12.95 -19.68
CA TYR A 114 16.53 12.34 -19.56
C TYR A 114 16.73 10.88 -19.12
N LEU A 115 16.19 10.51 -17.95
CA LEU A 115 16.08 9.11 -17.54
C LEU A 115 14.98 8.45 -18.38
N THR A 116 15.28 8.07 -19.63
CA THR A 116 14.23 7.60 -20.56
C THR A 116 13.91 6.12 -20.47
N ASP A 117 14.83 5.25 -20.06
CA ASP A 117 14.54 3.80 -19.99
C ASP A 117 14.75 3.27 -18.57
N VAL A 118 13.67 3.27 -17.79
CA VAL A 118 13.58 2.34 -16.66
C VAL A 118 13.19 0.99 -17.23
N ILE A 119 14.18 0.10 -17.38
CA ILE A 119 13.92 -1.26 -17.83
C ILE A 119 13.43 -2.06 -16.63
N TYR A 120 12.18 -2.54 -16.72
CA TYR A 120 11.64 -3.51 -15.78
C TYR A 120 12.23 -4.89 -16.08
N ASN A 121 12.92 -5.48 -15.11
CA ASN A 121 13.47 -6.82 -15.22
C ASN A 121 12.44 -7.85 -14.74
N PRO A 122 11.88 -8.69 -15.64
CA PRO A 122 10.92 -9.72 -15.28
C PRO A 122 11.52 -10.76 -14.32
N THR A 123 10.69 -11.32 -13.44
CA THR A 123 11.11 -12.41 -12.56
C THR A 123 10.70 -13.75 -13.17
N PRO A 124 11.64 -14.58 -13.67
CA PRO A 124 11.28 -15.88 -14.23
C PRO A 124 10.71 -16.79 -13.14
N ALA A 125 9.86 -17.74 -13.52
CA ALA A 125 9.35 -18.73 -12.58
C ALA A 125 10.47 -19.62 -12.03
N PRO A 126 10.58 -19.79 -10.70
CA PRO A 126 11.40 -20.83 -10.10
C PRO A 126 11.08 -22.22 -10.67
N ASP A 127 12.12 -23.04 -10.89
CA ASP A 127 11.98 -24.41 -11.41
C ASP A 127 10.98 -25.27 -10.62
N ARG A 128 10.95 -25.09 -9.29
CA ARG A 128 10.01 -25.78 -8.40
C ARG A 128 8.54 -25.58 -8.81
N ILE A 129 8.17 -24.41 -9.32
CA ILE A 129 6.81 -24.11 -9.76
C ILE A 129 6.53 -24.76 -11.09
N THR A 130 7.45 -24.59 -12.05
CA THR A 130 7.26 -25.05 -13.43
C THR A 130 7.26 -26.57 -13.53
N GLN A 131 7.91 -27.27 -12.59
CA GLN A 131 7.94 -28.74 -12.49
C GLN A 131 6.74 -29.34 -11.75
N GLN A 132 5.97 -28.54 -11.00
CA GLN A 132 4.78 -29.01 -10.27
C GLN A 132 3.55 -28.99 -11.18
N ALA A 133 3.29 -30.13 -11.84
CA ALA A 133 2.22 -30.26 -12.83
C ALA A 133 0.83 -29.89 -12.29
N GLU A 134 0.49 -30.33 -11.07
CA GLU A 134 -0.81 -30.06 -10.43
C GLU A 134 -1.04 -28.57 -10.14
N PHE A 135 -0.03 -27.91 -9.58
CA PHE A 135 -0.08 -26.47 -9.31
C PHE A 135 -0.23 -25.67 -10.61
N MET A 136 0.57 -26.02 -11.62
CA MET A 136 0.52 -25.38 -12.93
C MET A 136 -0.82 -25.59 -13.63
N GLU A 137 -1.43 -26.76 -13.50
CA GLU A 137 -2.74 -27.02 -14.08
C GLU A 137 -3.83 -26.20 -13.39
N THR A 138 -3.81 -26.14 -12.06
CA THR A 138 -4.70 -25.27 -11.28
C THR A 138 -4.57 -23.80 -11.71
N CYS A 139 -3.33 -23.33 -11.89
CA CYS A 139 -3.08 -21.96 -12.38
C CYS A 139 -3.70 -21.73 -13.77
N LYS A 140 -3.52 -22.67 -14.70
CA LYS A 140 -4.12 -22.55 -16.05
C LYS A 140 -5.64 -22.55 -16.01
N THR A 141 -6.27 -23.40 -15.19
CA THR A 141 -7.72 -23.44 -15.03
C THR A 141 -8.25 -22.09 -14.55
N MET A 142 -7.63 -21.51 -13.51
CA MET A 142 -8.01 -20.19 -13.01
C MET A 142 -7.82 -19.10 -14.08
N ILE A 143 -6.72 -19.12 -14.81
CA ILE A 143 -6.49 -18.15 -15.89
C ILE A 143 -7.56 -18.29 -16.99
N GLN A 144 -7.90 -19.51 -17.41
CA GLN A 144 -8.92 -19.74 -18.42
C GLN A 144 -10.31 -19.27 -17.98
N GLN A 145 -10.62 -19.43 -16.70
CA GLN A 145 -11.90 -19.00 -16.12
C GLN A 145 -12.02 -17.47 -16.04
N TYR A 146 -10.95 -16.78 -15.61
CA TYR A 146 -11.01 -15.35 -15.30
C TYR A 146 -10.46 -14.44 -16.40
N ALA A 147 -9.73 -14.96 -17.39
CA ALA A 147 -9.26 -14.12 -18.48
C ALA A 147 -10.44 -13.54 -19.30
N ALA A 148 -10.37 -12.25 -19.62
CA ALA A 148 -11.45 -11.58 -20.36
C ALA A 148 -11.66 -12.14 -21.80
N ASN A 149 -10.65 -12.80 -22.38
CA ASN A 149 -10.73 -13.45 -23.69
C ASN A 149 -9.58 -14.46 -23.88
N LYS A 150 -9.64 -15.26 -24.95
CA LYS A 150 -8.64 -16.29 -25.28
C LYS A 150 -7.21 -15.74 -25.48
N ARG A 151 -7.08 -14.51 -26.00
CA ARG A 151 -5.76 -13.87 -26.17
C ARG A 151 -5.15 -13.52 -24.81
N HIS A 152 -5.92 -12.89 -23.92
CA HIS A 152 -5.51 -12.61 -22.55
C HIS A 152 -5.14 -13.88 -21.79
N ALA A 153 -5.91 -14.97 -21.95
CA ALA A 153 -5.56 -16.25 -21.33
C ALA A 153 -4.20 -16.77 -21.79
N LYS A 154 -3.91 -16.70 -23.10
CA LYS A 154 -2.61 -17.09 -23.66
C LYS A 154 -1.47 -16.22 -23.14
N ASP A 155 -1.67 -14.89 -23.12
CA ASP A 155 -0.67 -13.92 -22.67
C ASP A 155 -0.37 -14.13 -21.17
N TRP A 156 -1.40 -14.36 -20.36
CA TRP A 156 -1.27 -14.63 -18.93
C TRP A 156 -0.57 -15.97 -18.64
N ILE A 157 -0.93 -17.05 -19.35
CA ILE A 157 -0.23 -18.34 -19.23
C ILE A 157 1.25 -18.19 -19.61
N ASN A 158 1.55 -17.43 -20.67
CA ASN A 158 2.94 -17.16 -21.06
C ASN A 158 3.66 -16.35 -19.96
N SER A 159 2.97 -15.39 -19.35
CA SER A 159 3.51 -14.60 -18.25
C SER A 159 3.92 -15.45 -17.06
N ILE A 160 3.27 -16.59 -16.76
CA ILE A 160 3.74 -17.47 -15.68
C ILE A 160 5.22 -17.84 -15.89
N LYS A 161 5.65 -18.06 -17.13
CA LYS A 161 7.03 -18.45 -17.44
C LYS A 161 7.99 -17.25 -17.49
N THR A 162 7.54 -16.15 -18.10
CA THR A 162 8.41 -15.00 -18.39
C THR A 162 8.46 -13.98 -17.25
N ASP A 163 7.36 -13.83 -16.52
CA ASP A 163 7.23 -12.94 -15.38
C ASP A 163 6.21 -13.47 -14.37
N VAL A 164 6.68 -14.35 -13.49
CA VAL A 164 5.84 -15.16 -12.61
C VAL A 164 5.09 -14.33 -11.59
N VAL A 165 5.68 -13.22 -11.16
CA VAL A 165 5.17 -12.37 -10.07
C VAL A 165 3.80 -11.77 -10.39
N PRO A 166 3.63 -10.95 -11.45
CA PRO A 166 2.32 -10.39 -11.79
C PRO A 166 1.32 -11.48 -12.22
N ALA A 167 1.80 -12.57 -12.82
CA ALA A 167 0.96 -13.68 -13.24
C ALA A 167 0.31 -14.38 -12.03
N LEU A 168 1.10 -14.74 -11.01
CA LEU A 168 0.61 -15.35 -9.78
C LEU A 168 -0.20 -14.37 -8.94
N PHE A 169 0.14 -13.08 -8.94
CA PHE A 169 -0.65 -12.06 -8.24
C PHE A 169 -2.07 -11.96 -8.80
N GLY A 170 -2.23 -11.99 -10.14
CA GLY A 170 -3.55 -12.08 -10.75
C GLY A 170 -4.35 -13.29 -10.28
N ILE A 171 -3.71 -14.46 -10.19
CA ILE A 171 -4.37 -15.70 -9.76
C ILE A 171 -4.76 -15.59 -8.30
N LEU A 172 -3.87 -15.04 -7.46
CA LEU A 172 -4.12 -14.78 -6.05
C LEU A 172 -5.39 -13.94 -5.87
N LEU A 173 -5.54 -12.84 -6.62
CA LEU A 173 -6.77 -12.03 -6.55
C LEU A 173 -8.03 -12.82 -6.93
N CYS A 174 -7.94 -13.75 -7.88
CA CYS A 174 -9.08 -14.58 -8.29
C CYS A 174 -9.45 -15.70 -7.31
N VAL A 175 -8.50 -16.21 -6.51
CA VAL A 175 -8.74 -17.33 -5.57
C VAL A 175 -9.20 -16.85 -4.19
N LEU A 176 -9.24 -15.54 -3.93
CA LEU A 176 -9.63 -14.96 -2.63
C LEU A 176 -11.03 -14.32 -2.69
N PRO A 177 -12.12 -15.12 -2.61
CA PRO A 177 -13.48 -14.63 -2.85
C PRO A 177 -13.99 -13.63 -1.82
N ASN A 178 -13.39 -13.60 -0.63
CA ASN A 178 -13.80 -12.73 0.48
C ASN A 178 -12.79 -11.60 0.76
N LEU A 179 -11.87 -11.34 -0.18
CA LEU A 179 -10.90 -10.25 -0.06
C LEU A 179 -11.61 -8.89 -0.04
N ARG A 180 -11.38 -8.13 1.03
CA ARG A 180 -11.96 -6.80 1.27
C ARG A 180 -10.90 -5.71 1.40
N GLU A 181 -9.71 -6.06 1.86
CA GLU A 181 -8.61 -5.12 2.07
C GLU A 181 -7.38 -5.53 1.26
N LEU A 182 -6.95 -4.68 0.33
CA LEU A 182 -5.72 -4.86 -0.43
C LEU A 182 -4.72 -3.76 -0.05
N ASN A 183 -3.68 -4.17 0.65
CA ASN A 183 -2.72 -3.28 1.25
C ASN A 183 -1.35 -3.45 0.61
N VAL A 184 -1.03 -2.60 -0.36
CA VAL A 184 0.21 -2.70 -1.13
C VAL A 184 1.00 -1.39 -1.16
N SER A 185 0.80 -0.53 -0.16
CA SER A 185 1.43 0.80 -0.11
C SER A 185 2.94 0.79 0.12
N ASP A 186 3.47 -0.20 0.83
CA ASP A 186 4.92 -0.43 1.01
C ASP A 186 5.50 -1.27 -0.13
N ALA A 187 5.07 -0.96 -1.35
CA ALA A 187 5.44 -1.73 -2.52
C ALA A 187 5.77 -0.85 -3.71
N TRP A 188 6.38 -1.49 -4.71
CA TRP A 188 6.73 -0.87 -5.97
C TRP A 188 5.62 -1.03 -7.00
N LEU A 189 5.12 0.06 -7.57
CA LEU A 189 3.95 0.05 -8.45
C LEU A 189 4.06 -0.93 -9.63
N MET A 190 5.27 -1.10 -10.16
CA MET A 190 5.54 -1.93 -11.32
C MET A 190 5.21 -3.41 -11.11
N ASP A 191 5.16 -3.84 -9.86
CA ASP A 191 4.82 -5.21 -9.47
C ASP A 191 3.34 -5.53 -9.48
N PHE A 192 2.51 -4.48 -9.58
CA PHE A 192 1.06 -4.58 -9.47
C PHE A 192 0.40 -4.09 -10.76
N PRO A 193 0.65 -4.74 -11.90
CA PRO A 193 0.15 -4.24 -13.17
C PRO A 193 -1.37 -4.37 -13.34
N PHE A 194 -2.08 -4.94 -12.37
CA PHE A 194 -3.53 -4.85 -12.33
C PHE A 194 -3.99 -3.38 -12.23
N PHE A 195 -3.24 -2.49 -11.57
CA PHE A 195 -3.47 -1.04 -11.54
C PHE A 195 -3.35 -0.38 -12.93
N ALA A 196 -2.67 -1.00 -13.89
CA ALA A 196 -2.69 -0.52 -15.28
C ALA A 196 -4.09 -0.61 -15.90
N ASN A 197 -5.00 -1.41 -15.32
CA ASN A 197 -6.40 -1.52 -15.73
C ASN A 197 -7.32 -0.56 -14.95
N THR A 198 -6.80 0.18 -13.96
CA THR A 198 -7.51 1.26 -13.24
C THR A 198 -7.06 2.64 -13.71
N ARG A 199 -6.48 2.75 -14.91
CA ARG A 199 -5.96 4.04 -15.41
C ARG A 199 -7.09 5.01 -15.74
N SER A 200 -6.85 6.29 -15.45
CA SER A 200 -7.75 7.38 -15.84
C SER A 200 -7.83 7.53 -17.36
N PRO A 201 -8.88 8.19 -17.90
CA PRO A 201 -8.95 8.52 -19.31
C PRO A 201 -7.71 9.27 -19.83
N SER A 202 -7.17 10.22 -19.05
CA SER A 202 -5.95 10.95 -19.43
C SER A 202 -4.71 10.04 -19.48
N ALA A 203 -4.59 9.08 -18.56
CA ALA A 203 -3.49 8.12 -18.52
C ALA A 203 -3.67 6.94 -19.50
N ILE A 204 -4.85 6.81 -20.10
CA ILE A 204 -5.07 5.91 -21.25
C ILE A 204 -4.63 6.62 -22.53
N ALA A 205 -5.02 7.90 -22.69
CA ALA A 205 -4.68 8.71 -23.85
C ALA A 205 -3.18 9.03 -23.94
N ASN A 206 -2.55 9.35 -22.80
CA ASN A 206 -1.12 9.68 -22.69
C ASN A 206 -0.46 8.72 -21.70
N PRO A 207 -0.17 7.49 -22.12
CA PRO A 207 0.04 6.44 -21.14
C PRO A 207 1.48 6.41 -20.64
N PRO A 208 1.70 6.23 -19.32
CA PRO A 208 3.01 6.38 -18.71
C PRO A 208 3.99 5.29 -19.15
N HIS A 209 5.27 5.61 -19.01
CA HIS A 209 6.40 4.72 -19.25
C HIS A 209 6.84 4.05 -17.93
N PRO A 210 7.33 2.79 -17.99
CA PRO A 210 7.54 1.99 -19.20
C PRO A 210 6.28 1.22 -19.63
N TRP A 211 6.12 1.00 -20.93
CA TRP A 211 4.99 0.26 -21.54
C TRP A 211 4.85 -1.17 -21.00
N LEU A 212 5.96 -1.76 -20.54
CA LEU A 212 6.02 -3.11 -19.99
C LEU A 212 5.15 -3.29 -18.74
N TRP A 213 4.80 -2.23 -18.02
CA TRP A 213 3.86 -2.29 -16.90
C TRP A 213 2.43 -2.68 -17.31
N ARG A 214 2.11 -2.70 -18.60
CA ARG A 214 0.75 -2.89 -19.08
C ARG A 214 0.45 -4.36 -19.25
N HIS A 215 -0.14 -4.96 -18.22
CA HIS A 215 -0.66 -6.33 -18.29
C HIS A 215 -2.19 -6.29 -18.43
N SER A 216 -2.67 -5.97 -19.64
CA SER A 216 -4.12 -5.95 -19.94
C SER A 216 -4.80 -7.30 -19.72
N PHE A 217 -4.03 -8.38 -19.72
CA PHE A 217 -4.53 -9.73 -19.43
C PHE A 217 -5.06 -9.89 -18.00
N LEU A 218 -4.67 -9.02 -17.05
CA LEU A 218 -5.17 -9.01 -15.66
C LEU A 218 -6.51 -8.26 -15.50
N SER A 219 -7.08 -7.71 -16.57
CA SER A 219 -8.38 -7.02 -16.53
C SER A 219 -9.50 -7.86 -15.91
N GLY A 220 -9.52 -9.17 -16.17
CA GLY A 220 -10.52 -10.07 -15.59
C GLY A 220 -10.31 -10.34 -14.10
N ALA A 221 -9.05 -10.40 -13.64
CA ALA A 221 -8.74 -10.48 -12.21
C ALA A 221 -9.19 -9.20 -11.47
N LEU A 222 -8.98 -8.02 -12.07
CA LEU A 222 -9.52 -6.77 -11.53
C LEU A 222 -11.04 -6.83 -11.39
N ILE A 223 -11.76 -7.26 -12.45
CA ILE A 223 -13.23 -7.37 -12.43
C ILE A 223 -13.72 -8.24 -11.26
N ALA A 224 -13.03 -9.34 -10.96
CA ALA A 224 -13.38 -10.20 -9.82
C ALA A 224 -13.25 -9.49 -8.46
N THR A 225 -12.38 -8.48 -8.34
CA THR A 225 -12.14 -7.76 -7.08
C THR A 225 -13.00 -6.50 -6.89
N LEU A 226 -13.46 -5.86 -7.99
CA LEU A 226 -14.23 -4.60 -7.96
C LEU A 226 -15.44 -4.60 -7.01
N PRO A 227 -16.25 -5.68 -6.91
CA PRO A 227 -17.46 -5.67 -6.09
C PRO A 227 -17.18 -5.77 -4.58
N HIS A 228 -16.02 -6.31 -4.19
CA HIS A 228 -15.78 -6.76 -2.81
C HIS A 228 -14.81 -5.87 -2.04
N LEU A 229 -13.95 -5.13 -2.75
CA LEU A 229 -12.87 -4.38 -2.13
C LEU A 229 -13.39 -3.10 -1.42
N THR A 230 -13.23 -3.05 -0.11
CA THR A 230 -13.60 -1.90 0.74
C THR A 230 -12.43 -1.01 1.09
N VAL A 231 -11.20 -1.55 1.12
CA VAL A 231 -9.97 -0.81 1.43
C VAL A 231 -8.92 -1.10 0.34
N LEU A 232 -8.37 -0.03 -0.24
CA LEU A 232 -7.30 -0.11 -1.24
C LEU A 232 -6.17 0.83 -0.87
N GLU A 233 -4.99 0.28 -0.57
CA GLU A 233 -3.76 1.05 -0.48
C GLU A 233 -2.92 0.84 -1.74
N VAL A 234 -2.64 1.91 -2.46
CA VAL A 234 -1.87 1.94 -3.71
C VAL A 234 -0.36 1.98 -3.42
N PRO A 235 0.50 1.31 -4.22
CA PRO A 235 1.94 1.32 -4.04
C PRO A 235 2.54 2.74 -4.01
N SER A 236 3.38 3.01 -3.01
CA SER A 236 3.99 4.34 -2.85
C SER A 236 5.24 4.54 -3.70
N ASP A 237 6.02 3.47 -3.96
CA ASP A 237 7.18 3.56 -4.85
C ASP A 237 6.71 3.60 -6.31
N MET A 238 6.65 4.82 -6.86
CA MET A 238 6.35 5.12 -8.26
C MET A 238 7.58 5.66 -9.00
N THR A 239 8.79 5.43 -8.49
CA THR A 239 10.03 6.04 -8.99
C THR A 239 10.39 5.62 -10.41
N ALA A 240 9.91 4.44 -10.83
CA ALA A 240 10.09 3.90 -12.18
C ALA A 240 9.12 4.49 -13.22
N LEU A 241 8.03 5.14 -12.77
CA LEU A 241 7.00 5.65 -13.66
C LEU A 241 7.40 7.03 -14.17
N VAL A 242 7.55 7.15 -15.49
CA VAL A 242 7.76 8.41 -16.19
C VAL A 242 6.44 8.84 -16.82
N TRP A 243 6.04 10.07 -16.54
CA TRP A 243 4.76 10.62 -16.97
C TRP A 243 4.90 11.26 -18.34
N GLU A 244 3.92 11.00 -19.19
CA GLU A 244 3.76 11.75 -20.42
C GLU A 244 3.10 13.10 -20.14
N HIS A 245 3.26 14.03 -21.08
CA HIS A 245 2.63 15.33 -21.00
C HIS A 245 1.10 15.17 -20.98
N ASN A 246 0.39 16.03 -20.22
CA ASN A 246 -1.07 16.08 -20.14
C ASN A 246 -1.76 14.89 -19.43
N VAL A 247 -1.03 14.11 -18.63
CA VAL A 247 -1.68 13.20 -17.67
C VAL A 247 -2.11 14.00 -16.44
N ILE A 248 -3.42 14.12 -16.23
CA ILE A 248 -3.98 14.87 -15.08
C ILE A 248 -3.87 14.01 -13.81
N THR A 249 -4.33 12.76 -13.90
CA THR A 249 -4.31 11.78 -12.79
C THR A 249 -3.99 10.39 -13.33
N LEU A 250 -3.39 9.53 -12.53
CA LEU A 250 -3.05 8.17 -12.97
C LEU A 250 -4.24 7.23 -12.95
N PHE A 251 -5.08 7.33 -11.92
CA PHE A 251 -6.05 6.30 -11.58
C PHE A 251 -7.50 6.79 -11.63
N ASP A 252 -8.40 5.86 -11.94
CA ASP A 252 -9.85 5.98 -11.86
C ASP A 252 -10.38 4.79 -11.05
N PHE A 253 -10.80 5.07 -9.82
CA PHE A 253 -11.36 4.12 -8.87
C PHE A 253 -12.89 4.14 -8.85
N ARG A 254 -13.56 4.86 -9.75
CA ARG A 254 -15.03 4.98 -9.75
C ARG A 254 -15.74 3.66 -10.06
N ARG A 255 -15.01 2.70 -10.65
CA ARG A 255 -15.51 1.35 -10.95
C ARG A 255 -15.60 0.43 -9.74
N PHE A 256 -15.03 0.81 -8.61
CA PHE A 256 -15.14 0.02 -7.38
C PHE A 256 -16.48 0.32 -6.70
N GLU A 257 -17.28 -0.72 -6.46
CA GLU A 257 -18.67 -0.58 -6.03
C GLU A 257 -18.80 -0.38 -4.51
N THR A 258 -17.83 -0.89 -3.74
CA THR A 258 -17.87 -0.91 -2.28
C THR A 258 -16.66 -0.25 -1.62
N LEU A 259 -15.80 0.41 -2.40
CA LEU A 259 -14.56 0.99 -1.93
C LEU A 259 -14.81 2.22 -1.06
N LYS A 260 -14.43 2.12 0.21
CA LYS A 260 -14.64 3.11 1.27
C LYS A 260 -13.36 3.82 1.67
N GLU A 261 -12.24 3.12 1.65
CA GLU A 261 -10.96 3.67 2.04
C GLU A 261 -9.97 3.58 0.89
N VAL A 262 -9.40 4.71 0.51
CA VAL A 262 -8.35 4.76 -0.50
C VAL A 262 -7.13 5.43 0.08
N THR A 263 -5.99 4.79 -0.10
CA THR A 263 -4.69 5.37 0.25
C THR A 263 -3.79 5.40 -0.97
N LEU A 264 -3.21 6.56 -1.27
CA LEU A 264 -2.34 6.76 -2.44
C LEU A 264 -1.39 7.92 -2.21
N THR A 265 -0.32 7.99 -2.99
CA THR A 265 0.60 9.12 -2.94
C THR A 265 0.02 10.33 -3.66
N MET A 266 0.46 11.55 -3.30
CA MET A 266 0.11 12.75 -4.06
C MET A 266 0.56 12.63 -5.53
N ARG A 267 1.69 11.95 -5.78
CA ARG A 267 2.17 11.61 -7.13
C ARG A 267 1.19 10.74 -7.93
N ALA A 268 0.36 9.92 -7.27
CA ALA A 268 -0.66 9.13 -7.95
C ALA A 268 -1.88 9.96 -8.38
N ILE A 269 -2.19 11.01 -7.60
CA ILE A 269 -3.31 11.92 -7.81
C ILE A 269 -2.98 12.92 -8.92
N GLU A 270 -1.78 13.50 -8.88
CA GLU A 270 -1.34 14.50 -9.83
C GLU A 270 -0.21 13.91 -10.68
N GLY A 271 -0.52 13.67 -11.96
CA GLY A 271 0.51 13.33 -12.94
C GLY A 271 1.51 14.48 -13.04
N HIS A 272 2.75 14.19 -13.43
CA HIS A 272 3.87 15.15 -13.39
C HIS A 272 3.62 16.34 -14.33
N THR A 273 2.81 17.29 -13.90
CA THR A 273 2.67 18.62 -14.47
C THR A 273 3.88 19.39 -13.96
N ILE A 274 4.93 19.44 -14.79
CA ILE A 274 5.88 20.54 -14.69
C ILE A 274 5.02 21.79 -14.61
N ALA A 275 5.08 22.49 -13.48
CA ALA A 275 4.23 23.59 -13.05
C ALA A 275 4.11 24.70 -14.12
N ARG A 276 3.39 24.43 -15.19
CA ARG A 276 2.91 25.42 -16.13
C ARG A 276 1.68 25.98 -15.46
N GLN A 277 1.79 27.22 -15.01
CA GLN A 277 0.67 28.02 -14.55
C GLN A 277 -0.52 27.80 -15.50
N GLY A 278 -1.60 27.19 -14.99
CA GLY A 278 -2.84 26.95 -15.73
C GLY A 278 -3.17 25.50 -16.09
N THR A 279 -2.36 24.48 -15.76
CA THR A 279 -2.86 23.09 -15.83
C THR A 279 -3.90 22.86 -14.73
N PRO A 280 -5.11 22.38 -15.07
CA PRO A 280 -6.16 22.15 -14.08
C PRO A 280 -5.72 21.06 -13.09
N ASN A 281 -6.03 21.28 -11.82
CA ASN A 281 -5.84 20.27 -10.77
C ASN A 281 -6.61 19.00 -11.12
N ALA A 282 -6.13 17.87 -10.60
CA ALA A 282 -6.85 16.62 -10.73
C ALA A 282 -8.22 16.70 -10.03
N ASN A 283 -9.30 16.52 -10.79
CA ASN A 283 -10.66 16.58 -10.27
C ASN A 283 -10.97 15.32 -9.44
N PRO A 284 -11.24 15.43 -8.12
CA PRO A 284 -11.50 14.26 -7.29
C PRO A 284 -12.68 13.40 -7.78
N ARG A 285 -13.67 14.03 -8.43
CA ARG A 285 -14.87 13.37 -8.99
C ARG A 285 -14.55 12.41 -10.14
N GLU A 286 -13.37 12.52 -10.72
CA GLU A 286 -12.88 11.65 -11.80
C GLU A 286 -11.98 10.53 -11.28
N ILE A 287 -11.57 10.59 -10.01
CA ILE A 287 -10.64 9.66 -9.38
C ILE A 287 -11.39 8.71 -8.46
N PHE A 288 -12.22 9.22 -7.55
CA PHE A 288 -12.76 8.44 -6.44
C PHE A 288 -14.23 8.05 -6.60
N PRO A 289 -14.64 6.88 -6.09
CA PRO A 289 -16.03 6.47 -6.06
C PRO A 289 -16.84 7.29 -5.02
N ARG A 290 -18.17 7.35 -5.20
CA ARG A 290 -19.07 8.04 -4.26
C ARG A 290 -19.15 7.37 -2.87
N THR A 291 -18.72 6.12 -2.78
CA THR A 291 -18.68 5.31 -1.54
C THR A 291 -17.51 5.67 -0.63
N LEU A 292 -16.59 6.54 -1.08
CA LEU A 292 -15.42 6.97 -0.30
C LEU A 292 -15.85 7.55 1.06
N GLU A 293 -15.27 6.99 2.12
CA GLU A 293 -15.42 7.40 3.52
C GLU A 293 -14.12 8.00 4.07
N ILE A 294 -12.97 7.41 3.71
CA ILE A 294 -11.64 7.83 4.20
C ILE A 294 -10.67 7.93 3.02
N LEU A 295 -9.99 9.07 2.93
CA LEU A 295 -8.90 9.28 1.99
C LEU A 295 -7.59 9.51 2.75
N ARG A 296 -6.55 8.74 2.44
CA ARG A 296 -5.20 8.98 2.95
C ARG A 296 -4.25 9.33 1.80
N ILE A 297 -3.52 10.42 1.95
CA ILE A 297 -2.56 10.92 0.97
C ILE A 297 -1.17 10.82 1.58
N SER A 298 -0.32 9.92 1.06
CA SER A 298 1.12 9.93 1.36
C SER A 298 1.86 10.91 0.47
N GLU A 299 3.04 11.32 0.93
CA GLU A 299 3.94 12.17 0.17
C GLU A 299 3.23 13.45 -0.29
N ALA A 300 2.37 13.99 0.59
CA ALA A 300 1.69 15.25 0.37
C ALA A 300 2.73 16.38 0.24
N THR A 301 2.40 17.37 -0.57
CA THR A 301 3.28 18.50 -0.88
C THR A 301 2.52 19.82 -0.77
N HIS A 302 3.16 20.94 -1.09
CA HIS A 302 2.52 22.26 -1.11
C HIS A 302 1.27 22.35 -2.00
N ILE A 303 1.17 21.54 -3.06
CA ILE A 303 0.01 21.55 -3.97
C ILE A 303 -1.20 20.78 -3.39
N THR A 304 -0.99 19.95 -2.36
CA THR A 304 -2.03 19.10 -1.79
C THR A 304 -3.21 19.94 -1.28
N ALA A 305 -2.96 21.13 -0.71
CA ALA A 305 -4.02 22.01 -0.22
C ALA A 305 -5.03 22.41 -1.33
N ASN A 306 -4.56 22.64 -2.56
CA ASN A 306 -5.44 22.96 -3.69
C ASN A 306 -6.34 21.78 -4.06
N PHE A 307 -5.77 20.57 -4.12
CA PHE A 307 -6.55 19.35 -4.37
C PHE A 307 -7.58 19.09 -3.26
N LEU A 308 -7.20 19.32 -2.00
CA LEU A 308 -8.10 19.19 -0.87
C LEU A 308 -9.26 20.19 -0.91
N ASN A 309 -9.03 21.40 -1.42
CA ASN A 309 -10.10 22.36 -1.67
C ASN A 309 -11.10 21.83 -2.71
N ASP A 310 -10.61 21.29 -3.83
CA ASP A 310 -11.47 20.69 -4.85
C ASP A 310 -12.27 19.48 -4.30
N LEU A 311 -11.68 18.72 -3.38
CA LEU A 311 -12.34 17.62 -2.67
C LEU A 311 -13.46 18.13 -1.75
N CYS A 312 -13.19 19.16 -0.95
CA CYS A 312 -14.16 19.80 -0.06
C CYS A 312 -15.33 20.41 -0.85
N LEU A 313 -15.05 21.09 -1.97
CA LEU A 313 -16.07 21.60 -2.87
C LEU A 313 -16.93 20.48 -3.47
N ALA A 314 -16.32 19.35 -3.85
CA ALA A 314 -17.07 18.18 -4.33
C ALA A 314 -17.91 17.52 -3.23
N LYS A 315 -17.42 17.47 -1.98
CA LYS A 315 -18.18 17.01 -0.81
C LYS A 315 -19.43 17.87 -0.59
N LYS A 316 -19.29 19.20 -0.57
CA LYS A 316 -20.41 20.14 -0.43
C LYS A 316 -21.42 20.01 -1.56
N ALA A 317 -20.96 19.70 -2.77
CA ALA A 317 -21.81 19.37 -3.92
C ALA A 317 -22.40 17.95 -3.88
N SER A 318 -22.39 17.25 -2.74
CA SER A 318 -22.95 15.90 -2.55
C SER A 318 -22.36 14.82 -3.48
N CYS A 319 -21.16 15.04 -4.03
CA CYS A 319 -20.46 14.05 -4.85
C CYS A 319 -19.87 12.92 -3.98
N PHE A 320 -19.43 13.26 -2.76
CA PHE A 320 -18.87 12.32 -1.77
C PHE A 320 -19.69 12.33 -0.47
N PRO A 321 -20.95 11.86 -0.49
CA PRO A 321 -21.85 11.99 0.66
C PRO A 321 -21.28 11.32 1.92
N ASN A 322 -20.54 10.22 1.77
CA ASN A 322 -20.03 9.43 2.90
C ASN A 322 -18.63 9.81 3.35
N LEU A 323 -17.95 10.78 2.71
CA LEU A 323 -16.60 11.18 3.09
C LEU A 323 -16.63 11.79 4.49
N LYS A 324 -15.87 11.20 5.41
CA LYS A 324 -15.83 11.55 6.83
C LYS A 324 -14.46 12.04 7.26
N ARG A 325 -13.39 11.52 6.66
CA ARG A 325 -12.02 11.80 7.09
C ARG A 325 -11.05 11.88 5.94
N VAL A 326 -10.12 12.82 6.03
CA VAL A 326 -8.93 12.90 5.18
C VAL A 326 -7.68 12.95 6.04
N GLU A 327 -6.65 12.22 5.64
CA GLU A 327 -5.34 12.25 6.28
C GLU A 327 -4.28 12.61 5.23
N ALA A 328 -3.49 13.65 5.48
CA ALA A 328 -2.38 14.06 4.61
C ALA A 328 -1.05 13.94 5.36
N TYR A 329 -0.17 13.09 4.83
CA TYR A 329 1.17 12.86 5.36
C TYR A 329 2.18 13.52 4.43
N HIS A 330 2.68 14.68 4.84
CA HIS A 330 3.59 15.49 4.04
C HIS A 330 4.97 14.84 3.92
N ILE A 331 5.59 15.04 2.76
CA ILE A 331 6.98 14.62 2.51
C ILE A 331 7.98 15.57 3.14
N GLU A 332 7.61 16.84 3.35
CA GLU A 332 8.49 17.91 3.83
C GLU A 332 7.97 18.51 5.13
N TYR A 333 8.88 19.10 5.91
CA TYR A 333 8.54 19.88 7.10
C TYR A 333 7.68 21.10 6.75
N LEU A 334 7.01 21.66 7.75
CA LEU A 334 5.96 22.67 7.58
C LEU A 334 6.48 23.95 6.91
N GLU A 335 7.59 24.51 7.38
CA GLU A 335 8.12 25.79 6.91
C GLU A 335 8.44 25.74 5.40
N ASN A 336 9.05 24.65 4.94
CA ASN A 336 9.32 24.47 3.51
C ASN A 336 8.04 24.21 2.70
N THR A 337 7.06 23.51 3.28
CA THR A 337 5.75 23.34 2.63
C THR A 337 5.06 24.70 2.44
N ARG A 338 5.04 25.55 3.46
CA ARG A 338 4.49 26.92 3.41
C ARG A 338 5.23 27.80 2.41
N ALA A 339 6.57 27.87 2.49
CA ALA A 339 7.37 28.67 1.57
C ALA A 339 7.16 28.28 0.10
N ARG A 340 6.98 26.99 -0.18
CA ARG A 340 6.66 26.50 -1.53
C ARG A 340 5.21 26.79 -1.93
N ALA A 341 4.27 26.71 -1.01
CA ALA A 341 2.88 27.09 -1.26
C ALA A 341 2.80 28.57 -1.65
N ASP A 342 3.47 29.45 -0.91
CA ASP A 342 3.54 30.88 -1.22
C ASP A 342 4.15 31.15 -2.60
N LEU A 343 5.30 30.50 -2.89
CA LEU A 343 5.98 30.64 -4.18
C LEU A 343 5.10 30.17 -5.35
N ALA A 344 4.37 29.07 -5.15
CA ALA A 344 3.47 28.49 -6.15
C ALA A 344 2.09 29.16 -6.18
N ARG A 345 1.78 30.08 -5.25
CA ARG A 345 0.46 30.68 -5.02
C ARG A 345 -0.62 29.62 -4.75
N CYS A 346 -0.28 28.59 -3.98
CA CYS A 346 -1.20 27.60 -3.45
C CYS A 346 -1.82 28.10 -2.13
N LEU A 347 -2.87 27.41 -1.69
CA LEU A 347 -3.47 27.60 -0.37
C LEU A 347 -2.49 27.23 0.76
N ASP A 348 -2.61 27.88 1.93
CA ASP A 348 -1.82 27.55 3.12
C ASP A 348 -2.13 26.10 3.55
N PRO A 349 -1.10 25.27 3.81
CA PRO A 349 -1.28 23.85 4.10
C PRO A 349 -1.95 23.57 5.46
N ILE A 350 -2.13 24.57 6.33
CA ILE A 350 -2.76 24.44 7.65
C ILE A 350 -4.03 25.29 7.72
N ASP A 351 -3.91 26.60 7.56
CA ASP A 351 -4.98 27.54 7.92
C ASP A 351 -6.15 27.45 6.93
N ASP A 352 -5.84 27.45 5.63
CA ASP A 352 -6.87 27.27 4.59
C ASP A 352 -7.45 25.85 4.62
N VAL A 353 -6.62 24.83 4.85
CA VAL A 353 -7.04 23.44 4.97
C VAL A 353 -8.01 23.28 6.14
N ARG A 354 -7.70 23.81 7.31
CA ARG A 354 -8.61 23.79 8.46
C ARG A 354 -9.95 24.45 8.12
N ALA A 355 -9.91 25.64 7.51
CA ALA A 355 -11.12 26.39 7.19
C ALA A 355 -12.03 25.65 6.21
N MET A 356 -11.47 25.08 5.13
CA MET A 356 -12.25 24.36 4.11
C MET A 356 -12.83 23.03 4.62
N PHE A 357 -12.12 22.33 5.51
CA PHE A 357 -12.59 21.04 6.06
C PHE A 357 -13.69 21.22 7.10
N ARG A 358 -13.58 22.25 7.93
CA ARG A 358 -14.67 22.66 8.83
C ARG A 358 -15.94 22.99 8.03
N ASP A 359 -15.81 23.77 6.96
CA ASP A 359 -16.95 24.14 6.10
C ASP A 359 -17.54 22.94 5.34
N ALA A 360 -16.75 21.91 5.07
CA ALA A 360 -17.20 20.68 4.42
C ALA A 360 -17.72 19.60 5.38
N GLU A 361 -17.63 19.83 6.71
CA GLU A 361 -17.96 18.87 7.76
C GLU A 361 -17.19 17.54 7.63
N VAL A 362 -15.88 17.64 7.41
CA VAL A 362 -14.97 16.49 7.24
C VAL A 362 -13.82 16.61 8.21
N ALA A 363 -13.52 15.54 8.95
CA ALA A 363 -12.35 15.49 9.83
C ALA A 363 -11.06 15.47 9.03
N VAL A 364 -10.02 16.14 9.51
CA VAL A 364 -8.73 16.22 8.82
C VAL A 364 -7.57 16.01 9.79
N TYR A 365 -6.62 15.19 9.35
CA TYR A 365 -5.35 14.98 10.02
C TYR A 365 -4.20 15.38 9.10
N LEU A 366 -3.29 16.20 9.60
CA LEU A 366 -2.09 16.67 8.91
C LEU A 366 -0.86 16.22 9.68
N TYR A 367 0.10 15.65 8.97
CA TYR A 367 1.39 15.25 9.49
C TYR A 367 2.51 15.90 8.69
N PHE A 368 3.40 16.61 9.38
CA PHE A 368 4.63 17.16 8.82
C PHE A 368 5.84 16.50 9.51
N PRO A 369 6.69 15.79 8.76
CA PRO A 369 7.85 15.14 9.32
C PRO A 369 8.93 16.17 9.70
N PRO A 370 9.82 15.83 10.64
CA PRO A 370 10.97 16.66 11.01
C PRO A 370 12.03 16.76 9.90
N TRP A 371 11.94 15.89 8.87
CA TRP A 371 12.86 15.78 7.74
C TRP A 371 12.11 15.39 6.48
N THR A 372 12.74 15.55 5.31
CA THR A 372 12.18 15.00 4.08
C THR A 372 12.02 13.48 4.19
N MET A 373 10.79 12.98 4.14
CA MET A 373 10.46 11.58 4.38
C MET A 373 9.56 11.03 3.26
N LYS A 374 10.17 10.28 2.33
CA LYS A 374 9.41 9.48 1.35
C LYS A 374 8.95 8.18 1.99
N THR A 375 7.73 7.75 1.65
CA THR A 375 7.11 6.59 2.29
C THR A 375 7.95 5.32 2.10
N TRP A 376 8.40 5.09 0.87
CA TRP A 376 9.20 3.93 0.48
C TRP A 376 10.66 3.98 0.97
N GLU A 377 11.17 5.14 1.41
CA GLU A 377 12.53 5.28 1.94
C GLU A 377 12.61 4.99 3.45
N SER A 378 11.48 5.00 4.16
CA SER A 378 11.42 4.85 5.63
C SER A 378 11.75 3.44 6.13
N GLU A 379 11.61 2.43 5.27
CA GLU A 379 11.80 0.98 5.56
C GLU A 379 10.98 0.44 6.74
N SER A 380 10.10 1.27 7.31
CA SER A 380 9.38 0.99 8.56
C SER A 380 7.88 0.83 8.34
N GLY A 381 7.44 0.89 7.08
CA GLY A 381 6.05 0.87 6.65
C GLY A 381 5.57 2.27 6.26
N THR A 382 4.27 2.41 6.09
CA THR A 382 3.68 3.69 5.69
C THR A 382 3.41 4.62 6.87
N PRO A 383 3.42 5.95 6.66
CA PRO A 383 3.26 6.92 7.75
C PRO A 383 2.05 6.68 8.65
N TRP A 384 0.87 6.37 8.10
CA TRP A 384 -0.34 6.08 8.89
C TRP A 384 -0.24 4.83 9.76
N ARG A 385 0.48 3.80 9.29
CA ARG A 385 0.73 2.58 10.08
C ARG A 385 1.77 2.83 11.15
N MET A 386 2.79 3.61 10.83
CA MET A 386 3.80 4.03 11.80
C MET A 386 3.19 4.94 12.87
N LYS A 387 2.17 5.75 12.56
CA LYS A 387 1.43 6.52 13.57
C LYS A 387 0.86 5.63 14.67
N SER A 388 0.36 4.43 14.31
CA SER A 388 -0.10 3.44 15.32
C SER A 388 1.02 2.73 16.09
N GLU A 389 2.28 2.91 15.69
CA GLU A 389 3.48 2.31 16.31
C GLU A 389 4.59 3.39 16.47
N PRO A 390 4.53 4.28 17.49
CA PRO A 390 5.40 5.46 17.60
C PRO A 390 6.90 5.16 17.46
N ASP A 391 7.38 4.05 18.03
CA ASP A 391 8.77 3.61 17.91
C ASP A 391 9.20 3.34 16.46
N ARG A 392 8.27 2.91 15.59
CA ARG A 392 8.53 2.74 14.17
C ARG A 392 8.54 4.05 13.42
N LEU A 393 7.66 4.98 13.76
CA LEU A 393 7.68 6.32 13.16
C LEU A 393 9.05 6.97 13.38
N LEU A 394 9.52 6.96 14.63
CA LEU A 394 10.85 7.45 14.99
C LEU A 394 11.98 6.75 14.22
N ARG A 395 11.90 5.43 14.06
CA ARG A 395 12.89 4.67 13.24
C ARG A 395 12.82 5.04 11.76
N GLY A 396 11.63 5.24 11.22
CA GLY A 396 11.42 5.66 9.83
C GLY A 396 11.99 7.05 9.57
N GLU A 397 11.66 8.01 10.44
CA GLU A 397 12.20 9.37 10.43
C GLU A 397 13.73 9.36 10.52
N TYR A 398 14.30 8.60 11.46
CA TYR A 398 15.75 8.49 11.61
C TYR A 398 16.43 7.83 10.41
N THR A 399 15.77 6.86 9.77
CA THR A 399 16.28 6.22 8.54
C THR A 399 16.35 7.23 7.39
N CYS A 400 15.31 8.04 7.22
CA CYS A 400 15.31 9.11 6.22
C CYS A 400 16.33 10.21 6.55
N TYR A 401 16.46 10.61 7.81
CA TYR A 401 17.50 11.53 8.27
C TYR A 401 18.90 11.04 7.92
N ARG A 402 19.22 9.76 8.22
CA ARG A 402 20.50 9.15 7.86
C ARG A 402 20.77 9.15 6.37
N LYS A 403 19.74 8.92 5.54
CA LYS A 403 19.86 8.99 4.08
C LYS A 403 20.12 10.43 3.62
N ALA A 404 19.46 11.42 4.24
CA ALA A 404 19.62 12.84 3.93
C ALA A 404 21.02 13.39 4.28
N MET A 405 21.64 12.93 5.38
CA MET A 405 23.01 13.31 5.75
C MET A 405 24.09 12.84 4.75
N GLY A 406 23.74 11.89 3.89
CA GLY A 406 24.65 11.32 2.91
C GLY A 406 25.81 10.54 3.54
N PRO A 407 26.77 10.07 2.72
CA PRO A 407 27.89 9.25 3.19
C PRO A 407 28.87 9.99 4.11
N PHE A 408 28.84 11.32 4.09
CA PHE A 408 29.75 12.17 4.86
C PHE A 408 29.18 12.63 6.20
N GLY A 409 27.91 12.29 6.50
CA GLY A 409 27.31 12.57 7.81
C GLY A 409 27.14 14.07 8.09
N VAL A 410 26.89 14.89 7.08
CA VAL A 410 26.71 16.34 7.28
C VAL A 410 25.41 16.55 8.06
N HIS A 411 25.55 17.03 9.29
CA HIS A 411 24.43 17.25 10.19
C HIS A 411 23.53 18.36 9.64
N GLN A 412 22.28 18.03 9.34
CA GLN A 412 21.21 19.01 9.16
C GLN A 412 20.51 19.20 10.50
N GLU A 413 20.05 20.41 10.82
CA GLU A 413 19.25 20.66 12.02
C GLU A 413 17.85 20.04 11.86
N SER A 414 17.36 19.39 12.93
CA SER A 414 16.03 18.80 12.94
C SER A 414 15.01 19.90 13.08
N MET A 415 13.98 19.84 12.24
CA MET A 415 12.75 20.58 12.51
C MET A 415 11.90 19.80 13.51
N ASP A 416 10.90 20.49 14.06
CA ASP A 416 9.90 19.85 14.90
C ASP A 416 8.96 19.00 14.06
N ARG A 417 8.59 17.84 14.61
CA ARG A 417 7.50 17.03 14.07
C ARG A 417 6.18 17.71 14.44
N ILE A 418 5.30 17.90 13.46
CA ILE A 418 4.01 18.55 13.66
C ILE A 418 2.90 17.57 13.27
N GLU A 419 2.00 17.32 14.21
CA GLU A 419 0.82 16.47 14.07
C GLU A 419 -0.40 17.28 14.47
N ILE A 420 -1.30 17.53 13.52
CA ILE A 420 -2.48 18.35 13.76
C ILE A 420 -3.72 17.56 13.37
N GLU A 421 -4.72 17.56 14.23
CA GLU A 421 -5.99 16.87 13.99
C GLU A 421 -7.16 17.76 14.35
N TRP A 422 -8.11 17.86 13.42
CA TRP A 422 -9.42 18.47 13.65
C TRP A 422 -10.52 17.47 13.35
N ASP A 423 -11.58 17.50 14.15
CA ASP A 423 -12.79 16.72 13.88
C ASP A 423 -13.65 17.39 12.79
N ALA A 424 -14.83 16.82 12.54
CA ALA A 424 -15.75 17.33 11.51
C ALA A 424 -16.34 18.71 11.85
N GLU A 425 -16.33 19.11 13.12
CA GLU A 425 -16.81 20.42 13.58
C GLU A 425 -15.70 21.49 13.50
N GLY A 426 -14.45 21.06 13.23
CA GLY A 426 -13.28 21.91 13.15
C GLY A 426 -12.63 22.17 14.51
N ASP A 427 -13.01 21.40 15.53
CA ASP A 427 -12.44 21.45 16.86
C ASP A 427 -11.12 20.68 16.88
N ALA A 428 -10.13 21.24 17.57
CA ALA A 428 -8.80 20.65 17.65
C ALA A 428 -8.82 19.41 18.56
N VAL A 429 -8.44 18.27 18.00
CA VAL A 429 -8.27 16.99 18.70
C VAL A 429 -6.80 16.80 19.11
N MET A 430 -5.87 17.29 18.28
CA MET A 430 -4.43 17.23 18.48
C MET A 430 -3.78 18.49 17.89
N LEU A 431 -2.82 19.09 18.60
CA LEU A 431 -2.05 20.27 18.20
C LEU A 431 -0.56 20.05 18.41
#